data_AF-A0A2R6DU91-F1
#
_entry.id   AF-A0A2R6DU91-F1
#
_cell.length_a   1.000
_cell.length_b   1.000
_cell.length_c   1.000
_cell.angle_alpha   90.00
_cell.angle_beta   90.00
_cell.angle_gamma   90.00
#
_symmetry.space_group_name_H-M   'P 1'
#
loop_
_entity.id
_entity.type
_entity.pdbx_description
1 polymer ?
#
loop_
_entity_poly.entity_id
_entity_poly.type
_entity_poly.pdbx_seq_one_letter_code
_entity_poly.pdbx_strand_id
1 'polypeptide(L)' 'IAESSITTSPDPEDHIDSIQEALDTGYNHVYVHQIGDDQEALFELYEEAVLPSF' A
#
# COMPACT_ATOMS: atom_id res chain seq x y z
N ILE A 1 -1.17 -15.98 6.63
CA ILE A 1 -0.91 -14.73 5.88
C ILE A 1 -2.18 -14.49 5.08
N ALA A 2 -2.88 -13.36 5.29
CA ALA A 2 -4.04 -13.06 4.46
C ALA A 2 -3.55 -12.85 3.02
N GLU A 3 -4.28 -13.35 2.01
CA GLU A 3 -3.85 -13.24 0.60
C GLU A 3 -3.61 -11.79 0.16
N SER A 4 -4.31 -10.84 0.78
CA SER A 4 -4.16 -9.39 0.54
C SER A 4 -2.93 -8.74 1.20
N SER A 5 -2.16 -9.49 2.01
CA SER A 5 -1.01 -8.95 2.76
C SER A 5 0.20 -8.64 1.89
N ILE A 6 0.21 -9.06 0.62
CA ILE A 6 1.36 -8.91 -0.28
C ILE A 6 0.85 -8.36 -1.62
N THR A 7 0.77 -7.04 -1.73
CA THR A 7 0.52 -6.35 -3.00
C THR A 7 1.78 -6.43 -3.87
N THR A 8 1.69 -7.12 -5.00
CA THR A 8 2.78 -7.21 -6.00
C THR A 8 2.48 -6.41 -7.27
N SER A 9 1.35 -5.71 -7.30
CA SER A 9 0.96 -4.87 -8.42
C SER A 9 1.73 -3.56 -8.40
N PRO A 10 2.10 -3.00 -9.57
CA PRO A 10 2.62 -1.63 -9.67
C PRO A 10 1.51 -0.57 -9.70
N ASP A 11 0.24 -0.97 -9.72
CA ASP A 11 -0.90 -0.05 -9.80
C ASP A 11 -1.24 0.52 -8.41
N PRO A 12 -1.28 1.86 -8.24
CA PRO A 12 -1.53 2.48 -6.94
C PRO A 12 -2.93 2.17 -6.38
N GLU A 13 -3.93 1.89 -7.22
CA GLU A 13 -5.28 1.56 -6.75
C GLU A 13 -5.28 0.21 -6.01
N ASP A 14 -4.50 -0.77 -6.48
CA ASP A 14 -4.34 -2.05 -5.80
C ASP A 14 -3.70 -1.91 -4.39
N HIS A 15 -2.87 -0.87 -4.20
CA HIS A 15 -2.32 -0.53 -2.89
C HIS A 15 -3.36 0.13 -1.98
N ILE A 16 -4.17 1.04 -2.53
CA ILE A 16 -5.27 1.70 -1.80
C ILE A 16 -6.29 0.65 -1.33
N ASP A 17 -6.71 -0.25 -2.20
CA ASP A 17 -7.68 -1.30 -1.88
C ASP A 17 -7.19 -2.23 -0.76
N SER A 18 -5.92 -2.64 -0.81
CA SER A 18 -5.31 -3.47 0.24
C SER A 18 -5.25 -2.73 1.59
N ILE A 19 -4.90 -1.44 1.59
CA ILE A 19 -4.88 -0.62 2.81
C ILE A 19 -6.31 -0.41 3.33
N GLN A 20 -7.28 -0.13 2.47
CA GLN A 20 -8.69 0.01 2.86
C GLN A 20 -9.22 -1.28 3.50
N GLU A 21 -8.94 -2.45 2.93
CA GLU A 21 -9.33 -3.73 3.53
C GLU A 21 -8.74 -3.91 4.95
N ALA A 22 -7.51 -3.46 5.16
CA ALA A 22 -6.90 -3.45 6.50
C ALA A 22 -7.64 -2.46 7.44
N LEU A 23 -7.98 -1.27 6.98
CA LEU A 23 -8.75 -0.32 7.79
C LEU A 23 -10.15 -0.85 8.14
N ASP A 24 -10.86 -1.44 7.18
CA ASP A 24 -12.19 -2.04 7.36
C ASP A 24 -12.20 -3.21 8.33
N THR A 25 -11.10 -3.98 8.39
CA THR A 25 -10.93 -5.06 9.36
C THR A 25 -10.53 -4.58 10.77
N GLY A 26 -10.38 -3.26 10.95
CA GLY A 26 -10.15 -2.61 12.24
C GLY A 26 -8.67 -2.38 12.59
N TYR A 27 -7.75 -2.55 11.64
CA TYR A 27 -6.37 -2.12 11.85
C TYR A 27 -6.30 -0.59 11.81
N ASN A 28 -5.55 0.01 12.74
CA ASN A 28 -5.32 1.47 12.76
C ASN A 28 -3.94 1.87 12.21
N HIS A 29 -3.06 0.89 11.99
CA HIS A 29 -1.70 1.15 11.51
C HIS A 29 -1.31 0.08 10.51
N VAL A 30 -1.03 0.50 9.28
CA VAL A 30 -0.61 -0.34 8.16
C VAL A 30 0.82 0.01 7.80
N TYR A 31 1.69 -0.99 7.72
CA TYR A 31 3.07 -0.83 7.29
C TYR A 31 3.24 -1.38 5.89
N VAL A 32 3.85 -0.60 5.01
CA VAL A 32 4.19 -1.00 3.66
C VAL A 32 5.69 -1.18 3.59
N HIS A 33 6.12 -2.30 3.01
CA HIS A 33 7.53 -2.60 2.78
C HIS A 33 7.71 -3.11 1.36
N GLN A 34 8.47 -2.36 0.57
CA GLN A 34 8.82 -2.73 -0.80
C GLN A 34 10.20 -3.40 -0.81
N ILE A 35 10.30 -4.53 -1.51
CA ILE A 35 11.49 -5.41 -1.49
C ILE A 35 12.58 -4.93 -2.46
N GLY A 36 12.23 -4.15 -3.48
CA GLY A 36 13.14 -3.72 -4.52
C GLY A 36 14.13 -2.64 -4.08
N ASP A 37 15.13 -2.41 -4.92
CA ASP A 37 16.21 -1.47 -4.62
C ASP A 37 15.81 0.01 -4.78
N ASP A 38 14.73 0.28 -5.50
CA ASP A 38 14.25 1.63 -5.83
C ASP A 38 13.22 2.13 -4.82
N GLN A 39 13.70 2.45 -3.63
CA GLN A 39 12.85 2.92 -2.52
C GLN A 39 12.30 4.34 -2.76
N GLU A 40 12.99 5.17 -3.55
CA GLU A 40 12.55 6.53 -3.86
C GLU A 40 11.23 6.53 -4.64
N ALA A 41 11.11 5.68 -5.67
CA ALA A 41 9.86 5.53 -6.42
C ALA A 41 8.69 5.02 -5.56
N LEU A 42 8.95 4.22 -4.52
CA LEU A 42 7.88 3.84 -3.58
C LEU A 42 7.32 5.07 -2.88
N PHE A 43 8.19 5.94 -2.36
CA PHE A 43 7.77 7.13 -1.64
C PHE A 43 7.04 8.12 -2.56
N GLU A 44 7.56 8.36 -3.76
CA GLU A 44 6.92 9.23 -4.75
C GLU A 44 5.52 8.73 -5.12
N LEU A 45 5.39 7.43 -5.44
CA LEU A 45 4.09 6.82 -5.77
C LEU A 45 3.10 6.95 -4.61
N TYR A 46 3.55 6.70 -3.38
CA TYR A 46 2.68 6.79 -2.22
C TYR A 46 2.28 8.24 -1.91
N GLU A 47 3.19 9.19 -2.06
CA GLU A 47 2.92 10.61 -1.85
C GLU A 47 1.93 11.16 -2.88
N GLU A 48 2.10 10.83 -4.16
CA GLU A 48 1.28 11.39 -5.24
C GLU A 48 -0.05 10.67 -5.44
N ALA A 49 -0.11 9.34 -5.26
CA ALA A 49 -1.27 8.53 -5.63
C ALA A 49 -1.99 7.88 -4.45
N VAL A 50 -1.28 7.39 -3.43
CA VAL A 50 -1.89 6.56 -2.37
C VAL A 50 -2.35 7.38 -1.17
N LEU A 51 -1.48 8.21 -0.59
CA LEU A 51 -1.79 8.99 0.61
C LEU A 51 -2.94 10.00 0.44
N PRO A 52 -3.13 10.67 -0.72
CA PRO A 52 -4.25 11.60 -0.92
C PRO A 52 -5.63 10.93 -0.90
N SER A 53 -5.70 9.61 -1.01
CA SER A 53 -6.94 8.83 -1.08
C SER A 53 -7.51 8.45 0.31
N PHE A 54 -6.81 8.77 1.40
CA PHE A 54 -7.21 8.51 2.80
C PHE A 54 -7.33 9.80 3.61
#